data_AF-A0A645JFS9-F1
#
_entry.id   AF-A0A645JFS9-F1
#
_cell.length_a   1.000
_cell.length_b   1.000
_cell.length_c   1.000
_cell.angle_alpha   90.00
_cell.angle_beta   90.00
_cell.angle_gamma   90.00
#
_symmetry.space_group_name_H-M   'P 1'
#
loop_
_entity.id
_entity.type
_entity.pdbx_description
1 polymer ?
#
loop_
_entity_poly.entity_id
_entity_poly.type
_entity_poly.pdbx_seq_one_letter_code
_entity_poly.pdbx_strand_id
1 'polypeptide(L)'
;MQVGGRAGRGALPGEVVIQTEYPGHPLFQHLARHDFDAFARMAHREIERVPVDELEGRVTAVLLTPYPPGIPLLIPGERFNKTICNYLKFAREFNATFPGFETDVHGLVKGKDGRYYVDCVR
;
A
#
# COMPACT_ATOMS: atom_id res chain seq x y z
N MET A 1 -9.83 -2.09 -9.92
CA MET A 1 -11.03 -1.95 -9.08
C MET A 1 -12.09 -1.17 -9.85
N GLN A 2 -13.31 -1.66 -9.93
CA GLN A 2 -14.47 -0.98 -10.53
C GLN A 2 -15.54 -0.77 -9.45
N VAL A 3 -16.25 0.36 -9.50
CA VAL A 3 -17.27 0.72 -8.50
C VAL A 3 -18.52 1.22 -9.22
N GLY A 4 -19.70 0.78 -8.78
CA GLY A 4 -20.99 1.24 -9.27
C GLY A 4 -22.04 1.28 -8.17
N GLY A 5 -23.17 1.92 -8.43
CA GLY A 5 -24.30 2.00 -7.49
C GLY A 5 -24.65 3.44 -7.08
N ARG A 6 -25.46 3.58 -6.02
CA ARG A 6 -26.00 4.86 -5.54
C ARG A 6 -25.71 5.04 -4.06
N ALA A 7 -25.13 6.18 -3.69
CA ALA A 7 -25.01 6.57 -2.29
C ALA A 7 -26.39 6.80 -1.63
N GLY A 8 -26.48 6.54 -0.32
CA GLY A 8 -27.68 6.81 0.46
C GLY A 8 -27.99 8.31 0.53
N ARG A 9 -29.25 8.67 0.81
CA ARG A 9 -29.69 10.06 1.00
C ARG A 9 -30.80 10.15 2.02
N GLY A 10 -30.58 10.89 3.11
CA GLY A 10 -31.53 10.98 4.21
C GLY A 10 -31.82 9.59 4.79
N ALA A 11 -33.09 9.21 4.86
CA ALA A 11 -33.51 7.88 5.30
C ALA A 11 -33.38 6.78 4.22
N LEU A 12 -33.06 7.12 2.97
CA LEU A 12 -32.96 6.13 1.89
C LEU A 12 -31.58 5.49 1.88
N PRO A 13 -31.46 4.16 2.05
CA PRO A 13 -30.17 3.48 1.98
C PRO A 13 -29.57 3.59 0.58
N GLY A 14 -28.24 3.50 0.55
CA GLY A 14 -27.46 3.37 -0.68
C GLY A 14 -27.07 1.92 -0.90
N GLU A 15 -26.73 1.60 -2.14
CA GLU A 15 -26.19 0.31 -2.52
C GLU A 15 -25.01 0.57 -3.47
N VAL A 16 -23.85 0.02 -3.11
CA VAL A 16 -22.59 0.19 -3.85
C VAL A 16 -21.99 -1.18 -4.08
N VAL A 17 -21.67 -1.49 -5.32
CA VAL A 17 -21.00 -2.73 -5.73
C VAL A 17 -19.56 -2.41 -6.06
N ILE A 18 -18.64 -3.18 -5.49
CA ILE A 18 -17.20 -3.07 -5.72
C ILE A 18 -16.72 -4.36 -6.35
N GLN A 19 -16.22 -4.27 -7.58
CA GLN A 19 -15.53 -5.36 -8.24
C GLN A 19 -14.02 -5.16 -8.11
N THR A 20 -13.36 -6.15 -7.51
CA THR A 20 -11.93 -6.11 -7.23
C THR A 20 -11.36 -7.53 -7.33
N GLU A 21 -10.10 -7.63 -7.72
CA GLU A 21 -9.36 -8.89 -7.73
C GLU A 21 -8.92 -9.31 -6.32
N TYR A 22 -8.96 -8.39 -5.34
CA TYR A 22 -8.54 -8.62 -3.95
C TYR A 22 -9.71 -8.48 -2.95
N PRO A 23 -10.79 -9.29 -3.03
CA PRO A 23 -11.94 -9.13 -2.14
C PRO A 23 -11.58 -9.36 -0.66
N GLY A 24 -10.50 -10.09 -0.36
CA GLY A 24 -10.00 -10.32 0.99
C GLY A 24 -9.23 -9.16 1.62
N HIS A 25 -8.95 -8.08 0.89
CA HIS A 25 -8.14 -6.98 1.41
C HIS A 25 -8.80 -6.29 2.62
N PRO A 26 -8.05 -5.97 3.70
CA PRO A 26 -8.61 -5.37 4.91
C PRO A 26 -9.49 -4.14 4.66
N LEU A 27 -9.13 -3.26 3.72
CA LEU A 27 -10.00 -2.13 3.34
C LEU A 27 -11.42 -2.59 2.97
N PHE A 28 -11.56 -3.58 2.08
CA PHE A 28 -12.87 -4.04 1.61
C PHE A 28 -13.60 -4.85 2.67
N GLN A 29 -12.86 -5.60 3.49
CA GLN A 29 -13.40 -6.35 4.61
C GLN A 29 -14.00 -5.43 5.69
N HIS A 30 -13.35 -4.31 6.00
CA HIS A 30 -13.88 -3.33 6.95
C HIS A 30 -15.00 -2.48 6.33
N LEU A 31 -14.86 -2.10 5.05
CA LEU A 31 -15.88 -1.39 4.30
C LEU A 31 -17.20 -2.17 4.21
N ALA A 32 -17.13 -3.47 3.89
CA ALA A 32 -18.31 -4.34 3.79
C ALA A 32 -19.06 -4.48 5.13
N ARG A 33 -18.36 -4.33 6.26
CA ARG A 33 -18.94 -4.38 7.60
C ARG A 33 -19.34 -3.01 8.15
N HIS A 34 -19.13 -1.94 7.37
CA HIS A 34 -19.24 -0.55 7.84
C HIS A 34 -18.41 -0.26 9.10
N ASP A 35 -17.30 -0.99 9.27
CA ASP A 35 -16.42 -0.88 10.44
C ASP A 35 -15.31 0.15 10.19
N PHE A 36 -15.75 1.41 10.08
CA PHE A 36 -14.85 2.52 9.77
C PHE A 36 -13.88 2.81 10.92
N ASP A 37 -14.28 2.56 12.17
CA ASP A 37 -13.43 2.77 13.34
C ASP A 37 -12.32 1.74 13.46
N ALA A 38 -12.58 0.46 13.20
CA ALA A 38 -11.50 -0.54 13.19
C ALA A 38 -10.57 -0.36 11.99
N PHE A 39 -11.10 0.03 10.82
CA PHE A 39 -10.26 0.42 9.68
C PHE A 39 -9.42 1.65 10.02
N ALA A 40 -10.01 2.69 10.63
CA ALA A 40 -9.31 3.89 11.04
C ALA A 40 -8.25 3.58 12.10
N ARG A 41 -8.52 2.71 13.08
CA ARG A 41 -7.51 2.26 14.06
C ARG A 41 -6.42 1.39 13.42
N MET A 42 -6.74 0.60 12.40
CA MET A 42 -5.75 -0.13 11.62
C MET A 42 -4.88 0.85 10.80
N ALA A 43 -5.50 1.87 10.21
CA ALA A 43 -4.85 2.90 9.39
C ALA A 43 -4.10 3.98 10.20
N HIS A 44 -4.51 4.23 11.46
CA HIS A 44 -3.92 5.22 12.38
C HIS A 44 -2.91 4.61 13.36
N ARG A 45 -2.59 3.31 13.28
CA ARG A 45 -1.59 2.68 14.17
C ARG A 45 -0.20 3.23 13.89
N GLU A 46 0.51 3.53 14.98
CA GLU A 46 1.91 3.96 15.07
C GLU A 46 2.71 3.53 13.84
N ILE A 47 2.91 4.47 12.93
CA ILE A 47 3.65 4.24 11.70
C ILE A 47 5.11 4.43 12.04
N GLU A 48 5.93 3.45 11.69
CA GLU A 48 7.38 3.63 11.72
C GLU A 48 7.96 3.52 10.32
N ARG A 49 9.01 4.29 10.11
CA ARG A 49 9.75 4.30 8.86
C ARG A 49 10.79 3.18 8.89
N VAL A 50 10.57 2.15 8.08
CA VAL A 50 11.41 0.96 8.06
C VAL A 50 12.33 0.99 6.84
N PRO A 51 13.64 0.78 7.00
CA PRO A 51 14.55 0.70 5.85
C PRO A 51 14.25 -0.54 5.00
N VAL A 52 14.46 -0.43 3.69
CA VAL A 52 14.18 -1.52 2.71
C VAL A 52 14.77 -2.88 3.12
N ASP A 53 15.93 -2.87 3.78
CA ASP A 53 16.63 -4.09 4.18
C ASP A 53 15.95 -4.84 5.35
N GLU A 54 15.05 -4.17 6.09
CA GLU A 54 14.35 -4.68 7.28
C GLU A 54 12.84 -4.86 7.04
N LEU A 55 12.39 -4.80 5.78
CA LEU A 55 10.97 -4.88 5.44
C LEU A 55 10.38 -6.30 5.53
N GLU A 56 11.17 -7.36 5.42
CA GLU A 56 10.62 -8.71 5.35
C GLU A 56 9.77 -9.04 6.58
N GLY A 57 8.52 -9.48 6.35
CA GLY A 57 7.57 -9.75 7.41
C GLY A 57 6.88 -8.51 8.01
N ARG A 58 7.24 -7.29 7.62
CA ARG A 58 6.55 -6.05 8.05
C ARG A 58 5.23 -5.87 7.31
N VAL A 59 4.33 -5.04 7.86
CA VAL A 59 3.03 -4.71 7.24
C VAL A 59 3.09 -3.29 6.69
N THR A 60 2.83 -3.11 5.40
CA THR A 60 2.86 -1.78 4.79
C THR A 60 1.70 -0.92 5.30
N ALA A 61 1.98 0.34 5.64
CA ALA A 61 0.95 1.34 5.95
C ALA A 61 0.54 2.15 4.71
N VAL A 62 1.30 2.02 3.62
CA VAL A 62 1.12 2.79 2.38
C VAL A 62 0.90 1.88 1.18
N LEU A 63 0.31 2.45 0.14
CA LEU A 63 0.22 1.80 -1.16
C LEU A 63 1.62 1.74 -1.80
N LEU A 64 2.03 0.57 -2.27
CA LEU A 64 3.30 0.39 -2.95
C LEU A 64 3.08 0.08 -4.43
N THR A 65 3.42 1.03 -5.31
CA THR A 65 3.10 0.93 -6.74
C THR A 65 4.32 1.32 -7.58
N PRO A 66 5.06 0.34 -8.13
CA PRO A 66 6.16 0.62 -9.04
C PRO A 66 5.69 1.01 -10.43
N TYR A 67 6.44 1.89 -11.08
CA TYR A 67 6.30 2.26 -12.48
C TYR A 67 7.60 2.02 -13.26
N PRO A 68 7.52 1.32 -14.41
CA PRO A 68 6.36 0.59 -14.96
C PRO A 68 6.07 -0.72 -14.19
N PRO A 69 4.84 -1.29 -14.24
CA PRO A 69 3.68 -0.89 -15.05
C PRO A 69 2.70 0.09 -14.37
N GLY A 70 2.89 0.45 -13.10
CA GLY A 70 1.96 1.29 -12.34
C GLY A 70 0.80 0.53 -11.68
N ILE A 71 0.96 -0.78 -11.47
CA ILE A 71 -0.01 -1.63 -10.76
C ILE A 71 0.45 -1.83 -9.30
N PRO A 72 -0.46 -1.78 -8.31
CA PRO A 72 -0.10 -2.02 -6.92
C PRO A 72 0.59 -3.36 -6.70
N LEU A 73 1.74 -3.32 -6.05
CA LEU A 73 2.52 -4.49 -5.64
C LEU A 73 2.19 -4.88 -4.20
N LEU A 74 1.83 -3.91 -3.36
CA LEU A 74 1.26 -4.10 -2.02
C LEU A 74 0.23 -3.00 -1.73
N ILE A 75 -0.81 -3.37 -1.00
CA ILE A 75 -1.83 -2.45 -0.48
C ILE A 75 -1.77 -2.37 1.05
N PRO A 76 -2.19 -1.25 1.68
CA PRO A 76 -2.10 -1.06 3.13
C PRO A 76 -2.73 -2.20 3.95
N GLY A 77 -1.93 -2.82 4.82
CA GLY A 77 -2.33 -3.99 5.61
C GLY A 77 -1.75 -5.32 5.10
N GLU A 78 -1.16 -5.35 3.90
CA GLU A 78 -0.45 -6.52 3.40
C GLU A 78 1.00 -6.60 3.89
N ARG A 79 1.53 -7.83 3.90
CA ARG A 79 2.84 -8.15 4.46
C ARG A 79 3.90 -8.27 3.38
N PHE A 80 5.05 -7.66 3.61
CA PHE A 80 6.23 -7.84 2.78
C PHE A 80 6.72 -9.29 2.82
N ASN A 81 6.83 -9.90 1.65
CA ASN A 81 7.51 -11.19 1.47
C ASN A 81 8.89 -10.98 0.83
N LYS A 82 9.69 -12.05 0.81
CA LYS A 82 11.04 -12.04 0.23
C LYS A 82 11.09 -11.53 -1.21
N THR A 83 10.15 -11.93 -2.06
CA THR A 83 10.09 -11.53 -3.48
C THR A 83 9.92 -10.01 -3.61
N ILE A 84 9.00 -9.44 -2.83
CA ILE A 84 8.75 -8.01 -2.81
C ILE A 84 9.98 -7.26 -2.28
N CYS A 85 10.57 -7.72 -1.18
CA CYS A 85 11.78 -7.11 -0.64
C CYS A 85 12.93 -7.12 -1.66
N ASN A 86 13.12 -8.22 -2.37
CA ASN A 86 14.14 -8.34 -3.42
C ASN A 86 13.87 -7.36 -4.58
N TYR A 87 12.60 -7.21 -4.99
CA TYR A 87 12.21 -6.25 -6.00
C TYR A 87 12.56 -4.80 -5.61
N LEU A 88 12.29 -4.41 -4.36
CA LEU A 88 12.59 -3.05 -3.88
C LEU A 88 14.09 -2.80 -3.73
N LYS A 89 14.86 -3.82 -3.34
CA LYS A 89 16.33 -3.77 -3.33
C LYS A 89 16.87 -3.58 -4.73
N PHE A 90 16.33 -4.31 -5.70
CA PHE A 90 16.65 -4.12 -7.13
C PHE A 90 16.31 -2.71 -7.61
N ALA A 91 15.11 -2.19 -7.34
CA ALA A 91 14.71 -0.85 -7.75
C ALA A 91 15.63 0.24 -7.16
N ARG A 92 15.99 0.11 -5.88
CA ARG A 92 16.99 0.97 -5.22
C ARG A 92 18.33 0.94 -5.95
N GLU A 93 18.87 -0.26 -6.22
CA GLU A 93 20.17 -0.44 -6.84
C GLU A 93 20.18 0.05 -8.29
N PHE A 94 19.11 -0.20 -9.03
CA PHE A 94 18.90 0.29 -10.38
C PHE A 94 18.93 1.82 -10.42
N ASN A 95 18.16 2.47 -9.55
CA ASN A 95 18.09 3.94 -9.47
C ASN A 95 19.43 4.57 -9.09
N ALA A 96 20.23 3.91 -8.25
CA ALA A 96 21.57 4.37 -7.90
C ALA A 96 22.56 4.21 -9.05
N THR A 97 22.42 3.16 -9.85
CA THR A 97 23.32 2.83 -10.97
C THR A 97 23.05 3.67 -12.21
N PHE A 98 21.79 4.05 -12.45
CA PHE A 98 21.36 4.78 -13.65
C PHE A 98 20.65 6.10 -13.32
N PRO A 99 21.39 7.14 -12.89
CA PRO A 99 20.81 8.47 -12.68
C PRO A 99 20.16 9.01 -13.95
N GLY A 100 18.94 9.55 -13.84
CA GLY A 100 18.12 10.04 -14.96
C GLY A 100 17.24 8.98 -15.63
N PHE A 101 17.32 7.72 -15.21
CA PHE A 101 16.46 6.62 -15.65
C PHE A 101 15.80 5.91 -14.47
N GLU A 102 15.54 6.64 -13.39
CA GLU A 102 15.03 6.06 -12.17
C GLU A 102 13.66 5.41 -12.37
N THR A 103 13.51 4.20 -11.82
CA THR A 103 12.22 3.58 -11.57
C THR A 103 11.53 4.33 -10.43
N ASP A 104 10.30 4.80 -10.67
CA ASP A 104 9.50 5.43 -9.63
C ASP A 104 8.70 4.35 -8.91
N VAL A 105 8.79 4.32 -7.58
CA VAL A 105 8.01 3.41 -6.75
C VAL A 105 7.24 4.23 -5.74
N HIS A 106 5.97 4.44 -6.00
CA HIS A 106 5.09 5.11 -5.05
C HIS A 106 5.10 4.36 -3.71
N GLY A 107 5.23 5.09 -2.60
CA GLY A 107 5.36 4.53 -1.26
C GLY A 107 6.79 4.17 -0.84
N LEU A 108 7.76 4.16 -1.77
CA LEU A 108 9.18 3.99 -1.48
C LEU A 108 9.87 5.37 -1.40
N VAL A 109 10.30 5.76 -0.21
CA VAL A 109 10.82 7.12 0.05
C VAL A 109 12.33 7.09 0.22
N LYS A 110 13.05 7.95 -0.49
CA LYS A 110 14.49 8.18 -0.28
C LYS A 110 14.70 9.13 0.91
N GLY A 111 15.42 8.67 1.92
CA GLY A 111 15.84 9.46 3.08
C GLY A 111 17.00 10.41 2.76
N LYS A 112 17.27 11.35 3.67
CA LYS A 112 18.40 12.30 3.58
C LYS A 112 19.77 11.61 3.68
N ASP A 113 19.80 10.41 4.26
CA ASP A 113 20.95 9.53 4.37
C ASP A 113 21.21 8.71 3.09
N GLY A 114 20.38 8.88 2.06
CA GLY A 114 20.47 8.14 0.80
C GLY A 114 19.86 6.73 0.87
N ARG A 115 19.38 6.27 2.03
CA ARG A 115 18.68 4.99 2.17
C ARG A 115 17.23 5.11 1.74
N TYR A 116 16.63 3.99 1.36
CA TYR A 116 15.23 3.92 0.99
C TYR A 116 14.41 3.29 2.10
N TYR A 117 13.20 3.78 2.25
CA TYR A 117 12.31 3.45 3.34
C TYR A 117 10.88 3.23 2.86
N VAL A 118 10.14 2.43 3.60
CA VAL A 118 8.68 2.34 3.49
C VAL A 118 8.06 2.52 4.87
N ASP A 119 6.98 3.29 4.91
CA ASP A 119 6.21 3.51 6.12
C ASP A 119 5.38 2.25 6.42
N CYS A 120 5.67 1.61 7.55
CA CYS A 120 5.06 0.35 7.99
C CYS A 120 4.29 0.54 9.29
N VAL A 121 3.33 -0.36 9.54
CA VAL A 121 2.70 -0.47 10.85
C VAL A 121 3.73 -0.99 11.86
N ARG A 122 3.84 -0.32 13.00
CA ARG A 122 4.68 -0.74 14.14
C ARG A 122 4.22 -2.07 14.73
#